data_AF-A0A2J6HHG8-F1
#
_entry.id   AF-A0A2J6HHG8-F1
#
_cell.length_a   1.000
_cell.length_b   1.000
_cell.length_c   1.000
_cell.angle_alpha   90.00
_cell.angle_beta   90.00
_cell.angle_gamma   90.00
#
_symmetry.space_group_name_H-M   'P 1'
#
loop_
_entity.id
_entity.type
_entity.pdbx_description
1 polymer ?
#
loop_
_entity_poly.entity_id
_entity_poly.type
_entity_poly.pdbx_seq_one_letter_code
_entity_poly.pdbx_strand_id
1 'polypeptide(L)'
;MIVFFLFLTGVLQAQNLEKKISLDLNNVTLKEALSEISHSGGVHFSYNPSKIPLDKKLSYSCTKKSIRIVLNELLHPLGVKWSLV
;
A
#
# COMPACT_ATOMS: atom_id res chain seq x y z
N MET A 1 6.25 -43.29 -10.95
CA MET A 1 5.96 -41.86 -11.15
C MET A 1 5.72 -41.26 -9.77
N ILE A 2 6.74 -40.60 -9.19
CA ILE A 2 6.61 -39.92 -7.89
C ILE A 2 6.34 -38.45 -8.19
N VAL A 3 5.14 -38.00 -7.83
CA VAL A 3 4.77 -36.58 -7.87
C VAL A 3 5.28 -35.99 -6.55
N PHE A 4 6.43 -35.33 -6.62
CA PHE A 4 6.97 -34.57 -5.51
C PHE A 4 6.25 -33.21 -5.47
N PHE A 5 5.28 -33.06 -4.56
CA PHE A 5 4.62 -31.78 -4.34
C PHE A 5 5.53 -30.93 -3.45
N LEU A 6 6.34 -30.10 -4.09
CA LEU A 6 7.23 -29.14 -3.43
C LEU A 6 6.34 -28.01 -2.88
N PHE A 7 5.92 -28.12 -1.63
CA PHE A 7 5.29 -27.01 -0.92
C PHE A 7 6.31 -25.86 -0.84
N LEU A 8 6.19 -24.89 -1.74
CA LEU A 8 6.85 -23.59 -1.62
C LEU A 8 6.29 -22.94 -0.34
N THR A 9 7.02 -23.07 0.76
CA THR A 9 6.78 -22.30 1.97
C THR A 9 7.17 -20.85 1.69
N GLY A 10 6.28 -20.11 1.03
CA GLY A 10 6.34 -18.66 1.02
C GLY A 10 6.18 -18.21 2.47
N VAL A 11 7.24 -17.66 3.04
CA VAL A 11 7.19 -17.01 4.35
C VAL A 11 6.12 -15.91 4.23
N LEU A 12 4.98 -16.07 4.91
CA LEU A 12 3.99 -15.01 5.06
C LEU A 12 4.62 -13.91 5.90
N GLN A 13 5.40 -13.03 5.27
CA GLN A 13 5.99 -11.90 5.94
C GLN A 13 4.86 -10.93 6.26
N ALA A 14 4.42 -10.91 7.52
CA ALA A 14 3.41 -9.98 7.99
C ALA A 14 3.83 -8.55 7.66
N GLN A 15 2.97 -7.81 6.94
CA GLN A 15 3.31 -6.45 6.50
C GLN A 15 3.39 -5.52 7.72
N ASN A 16 4.53 -4.85 7.89
CA ASN A 16 4.74 -3.93 9.02
C ASN A 16 4.21 -2.52 8.70
N LEU A 17 2.95 -2.28 9.06
CA LEU A 17 2.29 -0.98 8.85
C LEU A 17 2.70 0.12 9.85
N GLU A 18 3.45 -0.23 10.90
CA GLU A 18 3.98 0.73 11.89
C GLU A 18 5.32 1.33 11.44
N LYS A 19 5.94 0.78 10.37
CA LYS A 19 7.14 1.36 9.76
C LYS A 19 6.88 2.81 9.40
N LYS A 20 7.81 3.68 9.81
CA LYS A 20 7.74 5.12 9.53
C LYS A 20 8.36 5.41 8.17
N ILE A 21 7.64 6.17 7.35
CA ILE A 21 8.09 6.65 6.05
C ILE A 21 8.00 8.18 6.01
N SER A 22 8.75 8.78 5.08
CA SER A 22 8.65 10.19 4.72
C SER A 22 8.43 10.25 3.21
N LEU A 23 7.45 11.01 2.77
CA LEU A 23 7.03 11.10 1.37
C LEU A 23 6.75 12.56 1.03
N ASP A 24 7.06 12.95 -0.19
CA ASP A 24 6.62 14.20 -0.79
C ASP A 24 6.04 13.89 -2.17
N LEU A 25 4.71 13.95 -2.27
CA LEU A 25 3.96 13.65 -3.46
C LEU A 25 3.31 14.95 -3.96
N ASN A 26 3.64 15.32 -5.20
CA ASN A 26 3.10 16.52 -5.83
C ASN A 26 2.35 16.17 -7.11
N ASN A 27 1.03 16.38 -7.11
CA ASN A 27 0.16 16.21 -8.27
C ASN A 27 0.26 14.83 -8.95
N VAL A 28 0.41 13.78 -8.14
CA VAL A 28 0.51 12.38 -8.58
C VAL A 28 -0.85 11.70 -8.52
N THR A 29 -1.03 10.65 -9.31
CA THR A 29 -2.21 9.78 -9.22
C THR A 29 -2.21 8.96 -7.94
N LEU A 30 -3.39 8.54 -7.47
CA LEU A 30 -3.50 7.62 -6.34
C LEU A 30 -2.74 6.31 -6.58
N LYS A 31 -2.72 5.83 -7.83
CA LYS A 31 -1.92 4.65 -8.21
C LYS A 31 -0.44 4.86 -7.93
N GLU A 32 0.12 5.99 -8.37
CA GLU A 32 1.52 6.36 -8.14
C GLU A 32 1.80 6.54 -6.64
N ALA A 33 0.90 7.21 -5.91
CA ALA A 33 1.01 7.37 -4.47
C ALA A 33 1.07 6.01 -3.73
N LEU A 34 0.19 5.07 -4.07
CA LEU A 34 0.21 3.72 -3.50
C LEU A 34 1.49 2.94 -3.89
N SER A 35 1.97 3.11 -5.11
CA SER A 35 3.24 2.52 -5.55
C SER A 35 4.43 3.05 -4.74
N GLU A 36 4.46 4.36 -4.48
CA GLU A 36 5.54 4.98 -3.72
C GLU A 36 5.52 4.55 -2.25
N ILE A 37 4.33 4.47 -1.64
CA ILE A 37 4.16 3.92 -0.29
C ILE A 37 4.59 2.45 -0.24
N SER A 38 4.24 1.67 -1.27
CA SER A 38 4.65 0.26 -1.38
C SER A 38 6.17 0.13 -1.40
N HIS A 39 6.83 0.94 -2.24
CA HIS A 39 8.28 0.96 -2.38
C HIS A 39 8.99 1.41 -1.10
N SER A 40 8.61 2.57 -0.55
CA SER A 40 9.18 3.13 0.68
C SER A 40 8.90 2.25 1.91
N GLY A 41 7.70 1.66 1.96
CA GLY A 41 7.22 0.85 3.07
C GLY A 41 7.69 -0.60 3.05
N GLY A 42 7.96 -1.17 1.86
CA GLY A 42 8.16 -2.62 1.70
C GLY A 42 6.86 -3.38 1.95
N VAL A 43 5.73 -2.82 1.50
CA VAL A 43 4.37 -3.34 1.68
C VAL A 43 3.73 -3.58 0.32
N HIS A 44 2.83 -4.54 0.21
CA HIS A 44 2.11 -4.87 -1.03
C HIS A 44 0.63 -4.57 -0.88
N PHE A 45 0.07 -3.86 -1.86
CA PHE A 45 -1.34 -3.53 -1.91
C PHE A 45 -2.08 -4.43 -2.90
N SER A 46 -3.20 -5.00 -2.45
CA SER A 46 -4.17 -5.68 -3.32
C SER A 46 -5.49 -4.93 -3.25
N TYR A 47 -6.07 -4.63 -4.41
CA TYR A 47 -7.31 -3.88 -4.51
C TYR A 47 -8.06 -4.17 -5.81
N ASN A 48 -9.36 -3.86 -5.82
CA ASN A 48 -10.16 -3.89 -7.05
C ASN A 48 -10.06 -2.52 -7.76
N PRO A 49 -9.49 -2.45 -8.97
CA PRO A 49 -9.27 -1.18 -9.69
C PRO A 49 -10.59 -0.48 -10.07
N SER A 50 -11.70 -1.20 -10.20
CA SER A 50 -13.01 -0.60 -10.50
C SER A 50 -13.68 0.04 -9.29
N LYS A 51 -13.17 -0.18 -8.06
CA LYS A 51 -13.76 0.33 -6.81
C LYS A 51 -13.00 1.50 -6.19
N ILE A 52 -11.81 1.82 -6.72
CA ILE A 52 -10.93 2.86 -6.18
C ILE A 52 -10.58 3.82 -7.31
N PRO A 53 -10.64 5.15 -7.09
CA PRO A 53 -10.35 6.13 -8.13
C PRO A 53 -8.84 6.28 -8.35
N LEU A 54 -8.20 5.29 -9.00
CA LEU A 54 -6.75 5.20 -9.19
C LEU A 54 -6.14 6.40 -9.94
N ASP A 55 -6.89 6.99 -10.87
CA ASP A 55 -6.45 8.12 -11.69
C ASP A 55 -6.65 9.49 -11.01
N LYS A 56 -7.27 9.52 -9.82
CA LYS A 56 -7.46 10.77 -9.08
C LYS A 56 -6.11 11.33 -8.67
N LYS A 57 -5.85 12.58 -9.07
CA LYS A 57 -4.64 13.30 -8.67
C LYS A 57 -4.75 13.83 -7.24
N LEU A 58 -3.63 13.77 -6.54
CA LEU A 58 -3.47 14.26 -5.18
C LEU A 58 -2.06 14.80 -4.95
N SER A 59 -1.95 15.66 -3.95
CA SER A 59 -0.67 16.08 -3.37
C SER A 59 -0.70 15.74 -1.89
N TYR A 60 0.35 15.11 -1.39
CA TYR A 60 0.44 14.65 -0.02
C TYR A 60 1.91 14.62 0.42
N SER A 61 2.20 15.19 1.58
CA SER A 61 3.53 15.11 2.17
C SER A 61 3.46 14.68 3.63
N CYS A 62 4.45 13.91 4.05
CA CYS A 62 4.57 13.45 5.41
C CYS A 62 6.03 13.20 5.78
N THR A 63 6.34 13.33 7.07
CA THR A 63 7.68 13.08 7.60
C THR A 63 7.58 12.13 8.79
N LYS A 64 8.28 10.99 8.73
CA LYS A 64 8.33 9.97 9.79
C LYS A 64 6.95 9.53 10.30
N LYS A 65 5.95 9.42 9.41
CA LYS A 65 4.62 8.89 9.74
C LYS A 65 4.54 7.40 9.46
N SER A 66 3.77 6.65 10.26
CA SER A 66 3.56 5.23 9.99
C SER A 66 2.71 5.02 8.75
N ILE A 67 2.96 3.93 8.01
CA ILE A 67 2.20 3.55 6.81
C ILE A 67 0.69 3.51 7.12
N ARG A 68 0.30 2.98 8.29
CA ARG A 68 -1.10 2.98 8.75
C ARG A 68 -1.73 4.38 8.71
N ILE A 69 -1.03 5.38 9.25
CA ILE A 69 -1.54 6.76 9.31
C ILE A 69 -1.56 7.37 7.91
N VAL A 70 -0.52 7.15 7.11
CA VAL A 70 -0.45 7.62 5.72
C VAL A 70 -1.62 7.06 4.89
N LEU A 71 -1.92 5.76 5.01
CA LEU A 71 -3.05 5.14 4.32
C LEU A 71 -4.40 5.69 4.79
N ASN A 72 -4.57 5.90 6.10
CA ASN A 72 -5.78 6.53 6.62
C ASN A 72 -5.97 7.95 6.05
N GLU A 73 -4.93 8.78 6.08
CA GLU A 73 -5.01 10.15 5.58
C GLU A 73 -5.28 10.22 4.06
N LEU A 74 -4.71 9.29 3.28
CA LEU A 74 -4.94 9.24 1.83
C LEU A 74 -6.29 8.65 1.43
N LEU A 75 -6.74 7.58 2.08
CA LEU A 75 -7.90 6.78 1.63
C LEU A 75 -9.22 7.17 2.30
N HIS A 76 -9.18 7.66 3.54
CA HIS A 76 -10.38 8.13 4.25
C HIS A 76 -11.15 9.23 3.50
N PRO A 77 -10.52 10.29 2.95
CA PRO A 77 -11.25 11.31 2.17
C PRO A 77 -11.83 10.78 0.86
N LEU A 78 -11.42 9.59 0.43
CA LEU A 78 -11.95 8.90 -0.76
C LEU A 78 -13.08 7.92 -0.42
N GLY A 79 -13.43 7.76 0.85
CA GLY A 79 -14.37 6.74 1.31
C GLY A 79 -13.87 5.30 1.15
N VAL A 80 -12.55 5.12 0.93
CA VAL A 80 -11.94 3.81 0.70
C VAL A 80 -11.51 3.23 2.04
N LYS A 81 -12.04 2.05 2.38
CA LYS A 81 -11.61 1.27 3.55
C LYS A 81 -10.49 0.31 3.15
N TRP A 82 -9.57 0.07 4.07
CA TRP A 82 -8.48 -0.88 3.89
C TRP A 82 -8.33 -1.76 5.15
N SER A 83 -7.76 -2.95 4.97
CA SER A 83 -7.46 -3.89 6.04
C SER A 83 -6.17 -4.64 5.73
N LEU A 84 -5.49 -5.09 6.78
CA LEU A 84 -4.41 -6.06 6.64
C LEU A 84 -5.03 -7.43 6.33
N VAL A 85 -4.48 -8.13 5.35
CA VAL A 85 -4.88 -9.50 4.94
C VAL A 85 -3.77 -10.50 5.22
#